data_AF-A0A8J7P4Z8-F1
#
_entry.id   AF-A0A8J7P4Z8-F1
#
_cell.length_a   1.000
_cell.length_b   1.000
_cell.length_c   1.000
_cell.angle_alpha   90.00
_cell.angle_beta   90.00
_cell.angle_gamma   90.00
#
_symmetry.space_group_name_H-M   'P 1'
#
loop_
_entity.id
_entity.type
_entity.pdbx_description
1 polymer ?
#
loop_
_entity_poly.entity_id
_entity_poly.type
_entity_poly.pdbx_seq_one_letter_code
_entity_poly.pdbx_strand_id
1 'polypeptide(L)'
;MIENTFDLILVSEYFDESMILLKNALCWELDDVVSFKLNSRSNKTRQDLSPRTMEKIKQWNSLDWKLYLHFNATFWRKIDEMVGREEMQREVERLRERRAQLMKTCLQDEGAVDPSQIKDTSLKPFQYGAAVIQGYNLNPELDKITKSKCQSLIMPELQYTALLYTKQFPDIAAKLSASSHQLSPGKSRTHHSRNWEARKAIAQMRNVKNQVYKGHRSFSNWTTASSLQNVP
;
A
#
# COMPACT_ATOMS: atom_id res chain seq x y z
N MET A 1 -17.09 20.85 -3.19
CA MET A 1 -15.85 21.02 -3.99
C MET A 1 -15.02 19.74 -3.98
N ILE A 2 -14.64 19.18 -2.82
CA ILE A 2 -13.91 17.90 -2.76
C ILE A 2 -14.76 16.70 -3.21
N GLU A 3 -16.02 16.61 -2.76
CA GLU A 3 -16.90 15.48 -3.12
C GLU A 3 -17.10 15.32 -4.64
N ASN A 4 -17.14 16.41 -5.40
CA ASN A 4 -17.32 16.37 -6.85
C ASN A 4 -16.01 16.12 -7.62
N THR A 5 -14.88 16.03 -6.93
CA THR A 5 -13.56 15.81 -7.55
C THR A 5 -13.23 14.31 -7.63
N PHE A 6 -13.76 13.52 -6.70
CA PHE A 6 -13.45 12.11 -6.59
C PHE A 6 -14.66 11.28 -6.96
N ASP A 7 -14.51 10.37 -7.92
CA ASP A 7 -15.58 9.44 -8.29
C ASP A 7 -15.95 8.53 -7.13
N LEU A 8 -14.98 8.10 -6.32
CA LEU A 8 -15.18 7.21 -5.18
C LEU A 8 -14.20 7.52 -4.04
N ILE A 9 -14.70 7.52 -2.80
CA ILE A 9 -13.92 7.65 -1.58
C ILE A 9 -14.19 6.42 -0.71
N LEU A 10 -13.12 5.80 -0.23
CA LEU A 10 -13.14 4.57 0.56
C LEU A 10 -12.84 4.88 2.04
N VAL A 11 -13.35 4.06 2.95
CA VAL A 11 -13.21 4.25 4.41
C VAL A 11 -12.52 3.04 5.02
N SER A 12 -11.41 3.26 5.72
CA SER A 12 -10.56 2.18 6.24
C SER A 12 -11.22 1.32 7.32
N GLU A 13 -12.14 1.91 8.08
CA GLU A 13 -12.93 1.23 9.12
C GLU A 13 -13.94 0.24 8.52
N TYR A 14 -14.35 0.48 7.27
CA TYR A 14 -15.24 -0.35 6.47
C TYR A 14 -14.48 -0.86 5.23
N PHE A 15 -13.30 -1.43 5.48
CA PHE A 15 -12.37 -1.80 4.41
C PHE A 15 -12.96 -2.84 3.46
N ASP A 16 -13.68 -3.85 3.98
CA ASP A 16 -14.27 -4.90 3.15
C ASP A 16 -15.37 -4.32 2.26
N GLU A 17 -16.27 -3.50 2.82
CA GLU A 17 -17.31 -2.78 2.09
C GLU A 17 -16.70 -1.85 1.03
N SER A 18 -15.60 -1.18 1.38
CA SER A 18 -14.84 -0.33 0.48
C SER A 18 -14.26 -1.10 -0.71
N MET A 19 -13.77 -2.32 -0.49
CA MET A 19 -13.28 -3.18 -1.58
C MET A 19 -14.39 -3.65 -2.50
N ILE A 20 -15.57 -3.96 -1.96
CA ILE A 20 -16.75 -4.30 -2.78
C ILE A 20 -17.22 -3.10 -3.59
N LEU A 21 -17.26 -1.89 -3.01
CA LEU A 21 -17.56 -0.67 -3.77
C LEU A 21 -16.54 -0.43 -4.90
N LEU A 22 -15.24 -0.60 -4.62
CA LEU A 22 -14.20 -0.43 -5.62
C LEU A 22 -14.32 -1.45 -6.75
N LYS A 23 -14.56 -2.73 -6.40
CA LYS A 23 -14.84 -3.81 -7.35
C LYS A 23 -15.94 -3.41 -8.32
N ASN A 24 -17.07 -2.96 -7.80
CA ASN A 24 -18.23 -2.62 -8.61
C ASN A 24 -17.97 -1.37 -9.48
N ALA A 25 -17.30 -0.36 -8.93
CA ALA A 25 -16.96 0.86 -9.67
C ALA A 25 -15.99 0.64 -10.84
N LEU A 26 -15.12 -0.37 -10.74
CA LEU A 26 -14.13 -0.69 -11.79
C LEU A 26 -14.52 -1.90 -12.64
N CYS A 27 -15.70 -2.49 -12.42
CA CYS A 27 -16.15 -3.73 -13.07
C CYS A 27 -15.13 -4.87 -12.91
N TRP A 28 -14.54 -4.99 -11.72
CA TRP A 28 -13.57 -6.02 -11.40
C TRP A 28 -14.23 -7.28 -10.84
N GLU A 29 -13.49 -8.37 -10.91
CA GLU A 29 -13.87 -9.63 -10.30
C GLU A 29 -13.57 -9.61 -8.80
N LEU A 30 -14.17 -10.55 -8.06
CA LEU A 30 -13.93 -10.65 -6.61
C LEU A 30 -12.44 -10.83 -6.29
N ASP A 31 -11.75 -11.66 -7.07
CA ASP A 31 -10.33 -11.97 -6.87
C ASP A 31 -9.39 -10.77 -7.07
N ASP A 32 -9.81 -9.73 -7.80
CA ASP A 32 -9.02 -8.52 -8.02
C ASP A 32 -8.95 -7.61 -6.77
N VAL A 33 -9.93 -7.74 -5.87
CA VAL A 33 -10.03 -6.95 -4.63
C VAL A 33 -9.77 -7.75 -3.36
N VAL A 34 -9.44 -9.04 -3.47
CA VAL A 34 -9.02 -9.82 -2.30
C VAL A 34 -7.66 -9.33 -1.82
N SER A 35 -7.61 -8.95 -0.54
CA SER A 35 -6.38 -8.51 0.12
C SER A 35 -6.17 -9.24 1.44
N PHE A 36 -4.91 -9.46 1.82
CA PHE A 36 -4.56 -9.91 3.17
C PHE A 36 -4.26 -8.71 4.08
N LYS A 37 -4.45 -8.87 5.38
CA LYS A 37 -4.26 -7.77 6.35
C LYS A 37 -2.78 -7.55 6.64
N LEU A 38 -2.12 -6.77 5.80
CA LEU A 38 -0.74 -6.33 5.99
C LEU A 38 -0.66 -5.16 6.99
N ASN A 39 0.57 -4.81 7.40
CA ASN A 39 0.86 -3.72 8.33
C ASN A 39 0.17 -3.84 9.71
N SER A 40 -0.23 -5.07 10.08
CA SER A 40 -0.81 -5.35 11.39
C SER A 40 0.25 -5.21 12.48
N ARG A 41 -0.04 -4.36 13.47
CA ARG A 41 0.78 -4.23 14.67
C ARG A 41 0.44 -5.32 15.67
N SER A 42 1.48 -5.89 16.27
CA SER A 42 1.32 -6.80 17.42
C SER A 42 0.54 -6.11 18.55
N ASN A 43 -0.42 -6.83 19.13
CA ASN A 43 -1.21 -6.35 20.27
C ASN A 43 -0.34 -5.96 21.47
N LYS A 44 0.87 -6.53 21.59
CA LYS A 44 1.86 -6.17 22.64
C LYS A 44 2.27 -4.69 22.60
N THR A 45 2.12 -4.04 21.44
CA THR A 45 2.53 -2.65 21.20
C THR A 45 1.34 -1.72 21.00
N ARG A 46 0.11 -2.20 21.19
CA ARG A 46 -1.11 -1.40 21.08
C ARG A 46 -1.49 -0.87 22.47
N GLN A 47 -1.87 0.41 22.51
CA GLN A 47 -2.38 1.05 23.69
C GLN A 47 -3.75 1.64 23.36
N ASP A 48 -4.72 1.38 24.23
CA ASP A 48 -6.04 1.97 24.08
C ASP A 48 -6.02 3.43 24.52
N LEU A 49 -6.77 4.25 23.78
CA LEU A 49 -6.87 5.68 24.08
C LEU A 49 -8.02 5.92 25.05
N SER A 50 -7.77 6.70 26.09
CA SER A 50 -8.85 7.16 26.98
C SER A 50 -9.86 8.01 26.20
N PRO A 51 -11.16 8.01 26.60
CA PRO A 51 -12.18 8.84 25.95
C PRO A 51 -11.79 10.33 25.93
N ARG A 52 -11.18 10.83 27.01
CA ARG A 52 -10.67 12.21 27.10
C ARG A 52 -9.58 12.49 26.08
N THR A 53 -8.66 11.56 25.88
CA THR A 53 -7.58 11.69 24.88
C THR A 53 -8.15 11.68 23.47
N MET A 54 -9.12 10.79 23.19
CA MET A 54 -9.78 10.72 21.89
C MET A 54 -10.48 12.04 21.54
N GLU A 55 -11.16 12.66 22.51
CA GLU A 55 -11.83 13.94 22.29
C GLU A 55 -10.83 15.08 22.01
N LYS A 56 -9.70 15.12 22.72
CA LYS A 56 -8.62 16.06 22.41
C LYS A 56 -8.06 15.87 21.00
N ILE A 57 -7.87 14.62 20.56
CA ILE A 57 -7.39 14.30 19.21
C ILE A 57 -8.38 14.83 18.15
N LYS A 58 -9.69 14.63 18.36
CA LYS A 58 -10.73 15.17 17.47
C LYS A 58 -10.71 16.70 17.42
N GLN A 59 -10.51 17.36 18.56
CA GLN A 59 -10.43 18.82 18.62
C GLN A 59 -9.19 19.36 17.89
N TRP A 60 -8.02 18.74 18.12
CA TRP A 60 -6.77 19.11 17.45
C TRP A 60 -6.82 18.86 15.94
N ASN A 61 -7.52 17.81 15.50
CA ASN A 61 -7.71 17.47 14.08
C ASN A 61 -9.15 17.76 13.63
N SER A 62 -9.71 18.88 14.08
CA SER A 62 -11.13 19.20 13.87
C SER A 62 -11.55 19.27 12.40
N LEU A 63 -10.64 19.68 11.52
CA LEU A 63 -10.88 19.68 10.07
C LEU A 63 -10.98 18.25 9.53
N ASP A 64 -10.00 17.39 9.82
CA ASP A 64 -10.00 16.00 9.38
C ASP A 64 -11.18 15.23 9.96
N TRP A 65 -11.56 15.53 11.22
CA TRP A 65 -12.72 14.92 11.84
C TRP A 65 -14.02 15.29 11.11
N LYS A 66 -14.19 16.56 10.71
CA LYS A 66 -15.34 17.00 9.91
C LYS A 66 -15.35 16.34 8.52
N LEU A 67 -14.17 16.22 7.88
CA LEU A 67 -14.04 15.51 6.61
C LEU A 67 -14.44 14.04 6.73
N TYR A 68 -13.96 13.36 7.78
CA TYR A 68 -14.33 11.97 8.07
C TYR A 68 -15.83 11.81 8.27
N LEU A 69 -16.46 12.66 9.09
CA LEU A 69 -17.91 12.59 9.32
C LEU A 69 -18.71 12.77 8.03
N HIS A 70 -18.33 13.74 7.20
CA HIS A 70 -18.95 13.96 5.89
C HIS A 70 -18.81 12.73 5.00
N PHE A 71 -17.58 12.24 4.81
CA PHE A 71 -17.35 11.14 3.87
C PHE A 71 -17.83 9.79 4.36
N ASN A 72 -17.89 9.55 5.67
CA ASN A 72 -18.55 8.37 6.23
C ASN A 72 -20.06 8.39 5.90
N ALA A 73 -20.73 9.53 6.07
CA ALA A 73 -22.13 9.67 5.68
C ALA A 73 -22.34 9.47 4.16
N THR A 74 -21.50 10.09 3.32
CA THR A 74 -21.62 9.92 1.87
C THR A 74 -21.29 8.50 1.42
N PHE A 75 -20.38 7.82 2.09
CA PHE A 75 -20.00 6.43 1.83
C PHE A 75 -21.22 5.50 1.98
N TRP A 76 -21.94 5.60 3.10
CA TRP A 76 -23.14 4.79 3.33
C TRP A 76 -24.26 5.10 2.34
N ARG A 77 -24.50 6.38 2.02
CA ARG A 77 -25.44 6.75 0.97
C ARG A 77 -25.07 6.11 -0.37
N LYS A 78 -23.78 6.08 -0.71
CA LYS A 78 -23.31 5.47 -1.95
C LYS A 78 -23.47 3.95 -1.98
N ILE A 79 -23.30 3.28 -0.84
CA ILE A 79 -23.66 1.86 -0.68
C ILE A 79 -25.14 1.67 -0.94
N ASP A 80 -26.00 2.47 -0.30
CA ASP A 80 -27.45 2.39 -0.44
C ASP A 80 -27.90 2.58 -1.90
N GLU A 81 -27.27 3.49 -2.63
CA GLU A 81 -27.59 3.81 -4.03
C GLU A 81 -27.05 2.78 -5.04
N MET A 82 -25.82 2.29 -4.87
CA MET A 82 -25.16 1.46 -5.89
C MET A 82 -25.37 -0.05 -5.72
N VAL A 83 -25.50 -0.52 -4.48
CA VAL A 83 -25.47 -1.96 -4.15
C VAL A 83 -26.66 -2.35 -3.27
N GLY A 84 -27.02 -1.51 -2.32
CA GLY A 84 -27.95 -1.82 -1.24
C GLY A 84 -27.28 -2.58 -0.09
N ARG A 85 -27.75 -2.35 1.14
CA ARG A 85 -27.10 -2.89 2.37
C ARG A 85 -27.09 -4.41 2.43
N GLU A 86 -28.17 -5.04 2.00
CA GLU A 86 -28.32 -6.49 2.09
C GLU A 86 -27.39 -7.22 1.12
N GLU A 87 -27.28 -6.73 -0.13
CA GLU A 87 -26.32 -7.26 -1.11
C GLU A 87 -24.89 -6.94 -0.70
N MET A 88 -24.63 -5.75 -0.16
CA MET A 88 -23.31 -5.40 0.37
C MET A 88 -22.85 -6.40 1.44
N GLN A 89 -23.73 -6.77 2.38
CA GLN A 89 -23.41 -7.77 3.40
C GLN A 89 -23.05 -9.13 2.78
N ARG A 90 -23.82 -9.59 1.78
CA ARG A 90 -23.55 -10.85 1.06
C ARG A 90 -22.21 -10.81 0.33
N GLU A 91 -21.92 -9.74 -0.40
CA GLU A 91 -20.66 -9.58 -1.13
C GLU A 91 -19.46 -9.52 -0.17
N VAL A 92 -19.60 -8.86 0.98
CA VAL A 92 -18.57 -8.83 2.02
C VAL A 92 -18.33 -10.23 2.61
N GLU A 93 -19.38 -11.01 2.84
CA GLU A 93 -19.24 -12.41 3.30
C GLU A 93 -18.50 -13.26 2.26
N ARG A 94 -18.88 -13.15 0.98
CA ARG A 94 -18.16 -13.82 -0.13
C ARG A 94 -16.69 -13.42 -0.19
N LEU A 95 -16.39 -12.12 -0.04
CA LEU A 95 -15.02 -11.61 0.00
C LEU A 95 -14.22 -12.22 1.15
N ARG A 96 -14.82 -12.31 2.34
CA ARG A 96 -14.20 -12.89 3.54
C ARG A 96 -13.95 -14.39 3.39
N GLU A 97 -14.92 -15.12 2.86
CA GLU A 97 -14.79 -16.56 2.55
C GLU A 97 -13.67 -16.79 1.54
N ARG A 98 -13.65 -16.02 0.46
CA ARG A 98 -12.62 -16.13 -0.57
C ARG A 98 -11.23 -15.80 -0.02
N ARG A 99 -11.11 -14.74 0.78
CA ARG A 99 -9.89 -14.40 1.52
C ARG A 99 -9.43 -15.55 2.40
N ALA A 100 -10.34 -16.17 3.17
CA ALA A 100 -10.01 -17.30 4.04
C ALA A 100 -9.51 -18.53 3.25
N GLN A 101 -10.14 -18.85 2.12
CA GLN A 101 -9.68 -19.92 1.23
C GLN A 101 -8.26 -19.66 0.71
N LEU A 102 -8.00 -18.42 0.26
CA LEU A 102 -6.67 -18.03 -0.21
C LEU A 102 -5.64 -18.05 0.93
N MET A 103 -5.99 -17.59 2.13
CA MET A 103 -5.11 -17.67 3.29
C MET A 103 -4.73 -19.11 3.61
N LYS A 104 -5.71 -20.03 3.64
CA LYS A 104 -5.46 -21.46 3.87
C LYS A 104 -4.55 -22.09 2.82
N THR A 105 -4.67 -21.66 1.58
CA THR A 105 -3.84 -22.15 0.47
C THR A 105 -2.43 -21.57 0.55
N CYS A 106 -2.33 -20.24 0.67
CA CYS A 106 -1.11 -19.48 0.52
C CYS A 106 -0.17 -19.52 1.72
N LEU A 107 -0.72 -19.65 2.94
CA LEU A 107 0.04 -19.47 4.17
C LEU A 107 0.44 -20.80 4.79
N GLN A 108 1.65 -20.84 5.35
CA GLN A 108 2.10 -22.00 6.14
C GLN A 108 1.41 -22.06 7.50
N ASP A 109 1.14 -20.90 8.09
CA ASP A 109 0.52 -20.74 9.41
C ASP A 109 -0.80 -19.96 9.23
N GLU A 110 -1.83 -20.22 10.05
CA GLU A 110 -3.17 -19.61 9.88
C GLU A 110 -3.23 -18.09 10.13
N GLY A 111 -2.12 -17.45 10.52
CA GLY A 111 -2.13 -16.05 10.94
C GLY A 111 -0.81 -15.31 10.75
N ALA A 112 -0.86 -14.01 11.07
CA ALA A 112 0.30 -13.14 11.00
C ALA A 112 1.28 -13.46 12.15
N VAL A 113 2.56 -13.60 11.82
CA VAL A 113 3.64 -13.95 12.74
C VAL A 113 4.53 -12.75 13.04
N ASP A 114 5.31 -12.86 14.11
CA ASP A 114 6.32 -11.86 14.45
C ASP A 114 7.38 -11.79 13.32
N PRO A 115 7.92 -10.59 12.98
CA PRO A 115 8.93 -10.45 11.95
C PRO A 115 10.19 -11.31 12.18
N SER A 116 10.50 -11.69 13.41
CA SER A 116 11.59 -12.63 13.73
C SER A 116 11.33 -14.06 13.25
N GLN A 117 10.06 -14.46 13.13
CA GLN A 117 9.62 -15.80 12.71
C GLN A 117 9.40 -15.92 11.19
N ILE A 118 9.52 -14.81 10.46
CA ILE A 118 9.41 -14.82 9.00
C ILE A 118 10.66 -15.44 8.40
N LYS A 119 10.48 -16.54 7.68
CA LYS A 119 11.57 -17.35 7.09
C LYS A 119 12.19 -16.67 5.87
N ASP A 120 11.34 -16.16 4.97
CA ASP A 120 11.77 -15.44 3.77
C ASP A 120 12.10 -13.98 4.11
N THR A 121 13.37 -13.62 3.97
CA THR A 121 13.84 -12.26 4.25
C THR A 121 13.21 -11.21 3.33
N SER A 122 12.87 -11.57 2.09
CA SER A 122 12.23 -10.65 1.14
C SER A 122 10.80 -10.28 1.54
N LEU A 123 10.17 -11.09 2.39
CA LEU A 123 8.82 -10.89 2.91
C LEU A 123 8.79 -10.22 4.29
N LYS A 124 9.95 -9.82 4.83
CA LYS A 124 9.99 -9.12 6.13
C LYS A 124 9.46 -7.70 6.00
N PRO A 125 8.41 -7.34 6.75
CA PRO A 125 7.88 -5.99 6.74
C PRO A 125 8.88 -5.02 7.39
N PHE A 126 8.90 -3.80 6.88
CA PHE A 126 9.70 -2.73 7.44
C PHE A 126 9.27 -2.43 8.89
N GLN A 127 10.24 -2.30 9.79
CA GLN A 127 10.02 -2.03 11.21
C GLN A 127 10.42 -0.58 11.53
N TYR A 128 9.57 0.14 12.28
CA TYR A 128 9.83 1.53 12.66
C TYR A 128 9.33 1.84 14.07
N GLY A 129 10.15 2.56 14.84
CA GLY A 129 9.83 2.95 16.21
C GLY A 129 9.62 1.74 17.13
N ALA A 130 8.70 1.87 18.08
CA ALA A 130 8.35 0.80 19.03
C ALA A 130 7.29 -0.18 18.49
N ALA A 131 6.77 0.04 17.28
CA ALA A 131 5.75 -0.82 16.70
C ALA A 131 6.38 -2.07 16.10
N VAL A 132 5.82 -3.23 16.43
CA VAL A 132 6.19 -4.52 15.81
C VAL A 132 5.16 -4.83 14.73
N ILE A 133 5.57 -4.72 13.48
CA ILE A 133 4.74 -5.02 12.31
C ILE A 133 4.87 -6.50 11.97
N GLN A 134 3.75 -7.21 12.04
CA GLN A 134 3.65 -8.63 11.74
C GLN A 134 3.62 -8.88 10.22
N GLY A 135 3.98 -10.09 9.82
CA GLY A 135 3.94 -10.55 8.43
C GLY A 135 3.53 -12.01 8.34
N TYR A 136 3.77 -12.65 7.19
CA TYR A 136 3.28 -13.99 6.91
C TYR A 136 4.40 -14.90 6.35
N ASN A 137 4.27 -16.21 6.57
CA ASN A 137 5.08 -17.23 5.93
C ASN A 137 4.26 -17.88 4.80
N LEU A 138 4.85 -18.02 3.60
CA LEU A 138 4.25 -18.78 2.51
C LEU A 138 4.28 -20.27 2.78
N ASN A 139 3.24 -20.96 2.35
CA ASN A 139 3.22 -22.41 2.25
C ASN A 139 4.36 -22.87 1.30
N PRO A 140 5.28 -23.74 1.74
CA PRO A 140 6.40 -24.20 0.91
C PRO A 140 5.98 -25.15 -0.22
N GLU A 141 4.81 -25.78 -0.14
CA GLU A 141 4.35 -26.83 -1.07
C GLU A 141 3.55 -26.29 -2.28
N LEU A 142 3.64 -24.98 -2.55
CA LEU A 142 2.93 -24.34 -3.64
C LEU A 142 3.60 -24.58 -5.00
N ASP A 143 2.80 -24.87 -6.03
CA ASP A 143 3.27 -24.83 -7.41
C ASP A 143 3.70 -23.41 -7.81
N LYS A 144 4.49 -23.30 -8.88
CA LYS A 144 5.12 -22.04 -9.30
C LYS A 144 4.10 -20.91 -9.56
N ILE A 145 2.94 -21.23 -10.14
CA ILE A 145 1.93 -20.24 -10.51
C ILE A 145 1.22 -19.76 -9.24
N THR A 146 0.75 -20.68 -8.41
CA THR A 146 0.07 -20.35 -7.14
C THR A 146 1.01 -19.60 -6.21
N LYS A 147 2.27 -20.02 -6.12
CA LYS A 147 3.30 -19.34 -5.33
C LYS A 147 3.46 -17.87 -5.75
N SER A 148 3.51 -17.57 -7.05
CA SER A 148 3.64 -16.19 -7.54
C SER A 148 2.43 -15.33 -7.15
N LYS A 149 1.21 -15.90 -7.23
CA LYS A 149 -0.02 -15.21 -6.82
C LYS A 149 -0.03 -14.95 -5.32
N CYS A 150 0.21 -15.99 -4.52
CA CYS A 150 0.26 -15.90 -3.06
C CYS A 150 1.34 -14.93 -2.57
N GLN A 151 2.52 -14.94 -3.18
CA GLN A 151 3.59 -14.02 -2.84
C GLN A 151 3.17 -12.56 -3.07
N SER A 152 2.41 -12.29 -4.14
CA SER A 152 1.91 -10.94 -4.43
C SER A 152 0.91 -10.45 -3.38
N LEU A 153 0.09 -11.36 -2.81
CA LEU A 153 -0.89 -11.04 -1.76
C LEU A 153 -0.26 -10.67 -0.41
N ILE A 154 0.95 -11.15 -0.13
CA ILE A 154 1.61 -10.96 1.17
C ILE A 154 2.86 -10.09 1.13
N MET A 155 3.26 -9.63 -0.04
CA MET A 155 4.47 -8.82 -0.21
C MET A 155 4.29 -7.49 0.53
N PRO A 156 5.22 -7.09 1.43
CA PRO A 156 5.05 -5.84 2.15
C PRO A 156 5.16 -4.62 1.22
N GLU A 157 4.50 -3.53 1.60
CA GLU A 157 4.25 -2.34 0.77
C GLU A 157 5.51 -1.79 0.07
N LEU A 158 6.63 -1.68 0.79
CA LEU A 158 7.86 -1.10 0.22
C LEU A 158 8.43 -1.99 -0.89
N GLN A 159 8.43 -3.30 -0.67
CA GLN A 159 8.89 -4.29 -1.62
C GLN A 159 7.95 -4.35 -2.84
N TYR A 160 6.64 -4.32 -2.60
CA TYR A 160 5.65 -4.33 -3.67
C TYR A 160 5.71 -3.07 -4.53
N THR A 161 5.87 -1.90 -3.90
CA THR A 161 6.07 -0.64 -4.61
C THR A 161 7.32 -0.66 -5.48
N ALA A 162 8.44 -1.20 -4.98
CA ALA A 162 9.67 -1.33 -5.76
C ALA A 162 9.48 -2.27 -6.96
N LEU A 163 8.74 -3.38 -6.78
CA LEU A 163 8.38 -4.30 -7.85
C LEU A 163 7.54 -3.61 -8.93
N LEU A 164 6.46 -2.91 -8.54
CA LEU A 164 5.58 -2.19 -9.46
C LEU A 164 6.34 -1.10 -10.23
N TYR A 165 7.15 -0.31 -9.53
CA TYR A 165 7.95 0.74 -10.14
C TYR A 165 8.90 0.20 -11.21
N THR A 166 9.59 -0.92 -10.90
CA THR A 166 10.49 -1.56 -11.86
C THR A 166 9.76 -2.06 -13.09
N LYS A 167 8.53 -2.58 -12.94
CA LYS A 167 7.69 -3.00 -14.06
C LYS A 167 7.17 -1.84 -14.90
N GLN A 168 6.78 -0.74 -14.26
CA GLN A 168 6.24 0.44 -14.97
C GLN A 168 7.34 1.25 -15.67
N PHE A 169 8.54 1.31 -15.10
CA PHE A 169 9.63 2.16 -15.58
C PHE A 169 10.96 1.40 -15.71
N PRO A 170 11.07 0.41 -16.60
CA PRO A 170 12.23 -0.48 -16.69
C PRO A 170 13.53 0.27 -17.01
N ASP A 171 13.50 1.26 -17.90
CA ASP A 171 14.69 2.03 -18.28
C ASP A 171 15.23 2.88 -17.13
N ILE A 172 14.34 3.46 -16.33
CA ILE A 172 14.72 4.26 -15.17
C ILE A 172 15.33 3.35 -14.10
N ALA A 173 14.72 2.18 -13.86
CA ALA A 173 15.24 1.20 -12.93
C ALA A 173 16.63 0.69 -13.33
N ALA A 174 16.86 0.41 -14.62
CA ALA A 174 18.15 -0.03 -15.15
C ALA A 174 19.26 1.03 -14.99
N LYS A 175 18.96 2.30 -15.22
CA LYS A 175 19.93 3.40 -15.02
C LYS A 175 20.31 3.57 -13.54
N LEU A 176 19.34 3.41 -12.64
CA LEU A 176 19.57 3.49 -11.19
C LEU A 176 20.40 2.32 -10.66
N SER A 177 20.18 1.10 -11.18
CA SER A 177 20.99 -0.07 -10.79
C SER A 177 22.43 0.06 -11.28
N ALA A 178 22.65 0.51 -12.53
CA ALA A 178 23.98 0.76 -13.09
C ALA A 178 24.76 1.83 -12.31
N SER A 179 24.09 2.92 -11.90
CA SER A 179 24.72 4.00 -11.12
C SER A 179 25.12 3.54 -9.71
N SER A 180 24.43 2.55 -9.14
CA SER A 180 24.78 1.98 -7.82
C SER A 180 26.03 1.10 -7.85
N HIS A 181 26.40 0.55 -9.02
CA HIS A 181 27.61 -0.26 -9.20
C HIS A 181 28.87 0.58 -9.42
N GLN A 182 28.75 1.90 -9.65
CA GLN A 182 29.91 2.80 -9.81
C GLN A 182 30.40 3.40 -8.48
N LEU A 183 29.75 3.12 -7.35
CA LEU A 183 30.17 3.54 -6.01
C LEU A 183 30.67 2.35 -5.18
N SER A 184 31.90 1.90 -5.43
CA SER A 184 32.94 1.58 -4.41
C SER A 184 34.14 0.86 -5.06
N PRO A 185 35.37 1.24 -4.68
CA PRO A 185 36.03 0.44 -3.63
C PRO A 185 36.72 1.32 -2.58
N GLY A 186 36.36 1.15 -1.30
CA GLY A 186 37.07 1.86 -0.23
C GLY A 186 36.57 1.64 1.20
N LYS A 187 37.25 0.73 1.90
CA LYS A 187 37.39 0.56 3.37
C LYS A 187 36.27 -0.15 4.15
N SER A 188 36.69 -1.30 4.66
CA SER A 188 36.15 -2.07 5.78
C SER A 188 35.75 -1.19 6.96
N ARG A 189 34.49 -1.34 7.44
CA ARG A 189 34.12 -1.09 8.83
C ARG A 189 32.97 -2.01 9.23
N THR A 190 33.21 -2.65 10.36
CA THR A 190 32.51 -3.76 10.99
C THR A 190 31.11 -3.43 11.50
N HIS A 191 30.23 -4.45 11.51
CA HIS A 191 29.02 -4.59 12.32
C HIS A 191 27.87 -3.57 12.15
N HIS A 192 27.02 -3.75 11.12
CA HIS A 192 25.57 -3.48 11.18
C HIS A 192 24.78 -4.15 10.03
N SER A 193 24.89 -5.48 9.93
CA SER A 193 24.20 -6.27 8.90
C SER A 193 22.81 -6.73 9.36
N ARG A 194 21.84 -5.82 9.44
CA ARG A 194 20.39 -6.19 9.50
C ARG A 194 19.45 -5.22 8.78
N ASN A 195 19.97 -4.22 8.08
CA ASN A 195 19.13 -3.16 7.51
C ASN A 195 19.59 -2.68 6.11
N TRP A 196 20.43 -3.46 5.43
CA TRP A 196 21.06 -3.02 4.17
C TRP A 196 20.06 -2.99 3.00
N GLU A 197 19.17 -3.97 2.90
CA GLU A 197 18.17 -4.07 1.82
C GLU A 197 17.08 -3.03 1.98
N ALA A 198 16.55 -2.84 3.20
CA ALA A 198 15.58 -1.79 3.48
C ALA A 198 16.18 -0.38 3.32
N ARG A 199 17.46 -0.17 3.72
CA ARG A 199 18.17 1.08 3.41
C ARG A 199 18.39 1.28 1.92
N LYS A 200 18.64 0.21 1.16
CA LYS A 200 18.77 0.27 -0.30
C LYS A 200 17.44 0.61 -0.96
N ALA A 201 16.34 0.01 -0.52
CA ALA A 201 14.98 0.32 -0.98
C ALA A 201 14.57 1.77 -0.62
N ILE A 202 14.84 2.22 0.61
CA ILE A 202 14.57 3.61 1.04
C ILE A 202 15.48 4.61 0.31
N ALA A 203 16.75 4.27 0.07
CA ALA A 203 17.66 5.11 -0.70
C ALA A 203 17.25 5.18 -2.18
N GLN A 204 16.80 4.07 -2.76
CA GLN A 204 16.20 4.03 -4.09
C GLN A 204 14.94 4.91 -4.13
N MET A 205 14.02 4.78 -3.17
CA MET A 205 12.81 5.61 -3.11
C MET A 205 13.09 7.11 -2.86
N ARG A 206 14.08 7.46 -2.02
CA ARG A 206 14.49 8.85 -1.80
C ARG A 206 15.15 9.47 -3.03
N ASN A 207 16.01 8.73 -3.74
CA ASN A 207 16.58 9.18 -5.01
C ASN A 207 15.53 9.30 -6.11
N VAL A 208 14.55 8.39 -6.14
CA VAL A 208 13.40 8.43 -7.06
C VAL A 208 12.53 9.66 -6.81
N LYS A 209 12.15 9.97 -5.56
CA LYS A 209 11.42 11.22 -5.25
C LYS A 209 12.21 12.45 -5.72
N ASN A 210 13.50 12.54 -5.40
CA ASN A 210 14.33 13.68 -5.81
C ASN A 210 14.52 13.82 -7.33
N GLN A 211 14.55 12.71 -8.07
CA GLN A 211 14.63 12.75 -9.54
C GLN A 211 13.29 13.12 -10.20
N VAL A 212 12.16 12.67 -9.64
CA VAL A 212 10.81 13.07 -10.11
C VAL A 212 10.57 14.57 -9.88
N TYR A 213 10.93 15.10 -8.71
CA TYR A 213 10.87 16.56 -8.43
C TYR A 213 11.76 17.38 -9.38
N LYS A 214 12.91 16.85 -9.79
CA LYS A 214 13.79 17.49 -10.79
C LYS A 214 13.24 17.37 -12.21
N GLY A 215 12.60 16.27 -12.57
CA GLY A 215 11.94 16.06 -13.86
C GLY A 215 10.74 16.99 -14.07
N HIS A 216 9.94 17.23 -13.02
CA HIS A 216 8.83 18.19 -13.09
C HIS A 216 9.30 19.65 -13.24
N ARG A 217 10.46 20.03 -12.68
CA ARG A 217 11.05 21.36 -12.94
C ARG A 217 11.59 21.53 -14.37
N SER A 218 11.86 20.44 -15.08
CA SER A 218 12.33 20.51 -16.48
C SER A 218 11.17 20.59 -17.47
N PHE A 219 9.96 20.16 -17.09
CA PHE A 219 8.75 20.26 -17.92
C PHE A 219 8.04 21.62 -17.78
N SER A 220 8.33 22.41 -16.75
CA SER A 220 7.76 23.75 -16.55
C SER A 220 8.42 24.88 -17.37
N ASN A 221 9.42 24.57 -18.21
CA ASN A 221 10.18 25.58 -18.98
C ASN A 221 9.91 25.57 -20.50
N TRP A 222 8.78 25.02 -20.96
CA TRP A 222 8.43 24.98 -22.39
C TRP A 222 7.14 25.74 -22.78
N THR A 223 6.63 26.65 -21.94
CA THR A 223 5.41 27.42 -22.26
C THR A 223 5.59 28.95 -22.24
N THR A 224 6.74 29.47 -22.64
CA THR A 224 6.90 30.92 -22.86
C THR A 224 7.90 31.25 -23.98
N ALA A 225 7.42 31.20 -25.21
CA ALA A 225 7.90 32.00 -26.35
C ALA A 225 6.76 32.01 -27.40
N SER A 226 5.81 32.93 -27.24
CA SER A 226 5.67 34.14 -28.08
C SER A 226 5.10 33.86 -29.48
N SER A 227 3.81 34.19 -29.61
CA SER A 227 3.17 34.92 -30.71
C SER A 227 3.89 35.00 -32.07
N LEU A 228 3.20 34.58 -33.14
CA LEU A 228 3.15 35.31 -34.42
C LEU A 228 1.98 34.79 -35.29
N GLN A 229 1.36 35.74 -35.99
CA GLN A 229 0.16 35.65 -36.81
C GLN A 229 0.42 35.05 -38.22
N ASN A 230 -0.69 34.72 -38.89
CA ASN A 230 -0.96 34.66 -40.35
C ASN A 230 -0.64 33.36 -41.15
N VAL A 231 -1.72 32.65 -41.52
CA VAL A 231 -2.26 32.40 -42.90
C VAL A 231 -1.28 32.66 -44.07
N PRO A 232 -1.14 31.77 -45.07
CA PRO A 232 -2.19 31.30 -46.01
C PRO A 232 -2.86 29.96 -45.69
#